data_AF-A0A534S269-F1
#
_entry.id   AF-A0A534S269-F1
#
_cell.length_a   1.000
_cell.length_b   1.000
_cell.length_c   1.000
_cell.angle_alpha   90.00
_cell.angle_beta   90.00
_cell.angle_gamma   90.00
#
_symmetry.space_group_name_H-M   'P 1'
#
loop_
_entity.id
_entity.type
_entity.pdbx_description
1 polymer ?
#
loop_
_entity_poly.entity_id
_entity_poly.type
_entity_poly.pdbx_seq_one_letter_code
_entity_poly.pdbx_strand_id
1 'polypeptide(L)'
;MTALRPSLWHHGIFLLVLGLVSLPVVFLILGSFSAARLPGDFSLDTMGWVNYVTVYGDPGTYELFTNTFIYVTGSVLIGISMAVALAWLVERTDMPAKIWIYAGVPMT
;
A
#
# COMPACT_ATOMS: atom_id res chain seq x y z
N MET A 1 32.78 -8.26 6.93
CA MET A 1 31.32 -8.28 7.18
C MET A 1 31.09 -7.92 8.64
N THR A 2 30.97 -6.62 8.97
CA THR A 2 30.67 -6.16 10.33
C THR A 2 29.16 -6.25 10.54
N ALA A 3 28.72 -7.16 11.42
CA ALA A 3 27.34 -7.21 11.87
C ALA A 3 27.01 -5.87 12.54
N LEU A 4 26.10 -5.09 11.94
CA LEU A 4 25.54 -3.89 12.55
C LEU A 4 24.84 -4.33 13.84
N ARG A 5 25.46 -4.08 15.00
CA ARG A 5 24.80 -4.25 16.30
C ARG A 5 23.81 -3.11 16.44
N PRO A 6 22.49 -3.35 16.41
CA PRO A 6 21.54 -2.27 16.59
C PRO A 6 21.75 -1.68 17.99
N SER A 7 22.13 -0.41 18.05
CA SER A 7 22.25 0.30 19.33
C SER A 7 20.87 0.52 19.94
N LEU A 8 20.80 0.81 21.25
CA LEU A 8 19.53 1.06 21.96
C LEU A 8 18.67 2.15 21.28
N TRP A 9 19.32 3.15 20.67
CA TRP A 9 18.65 4.21 19.91
C TRP A 9 17.88 3.70 18.69
N HIS A 10 18.42 2.73 17.94
CA HIS A 10 17.74 2.14 16.78
C HIS A 10 16.46 1.42 17.20
N HIS A 11 16.48 0.71 18.33
CA HIS A 11 15.30 0.07 18.89
C HIS A 11 14.28 1.11 19.36
N GLY A 12 14.73 2.21 19.97
CA GLY A 12 13.85 3.32 20.36
C GLY A 12 13.12 3.96 19.18
N ILE A 13 13.84 4.30 18.10
CA ILE A 13 13.24 4.82 16.86
C ILE A 13 12.29 3.79 16.26
N PHE A 14 12.71 2.52 16.18
CA PHE A 14 11.88 1.47 15.61
C PHE A 14 10.55 1.33 16.35
N LEU A 15 10.57 1.27 17.68
CA LEU A 15 9.36 1.19 18.51
C LEU A 15 8.48 2.45 18.38
N LEU A 16 9.08 3.63 18.27
CA LEU A 16 8.35 4.87 18.04
C LEU A 16 7.61 4.85 16.71
N VAL A 17 8.30 4.54 15.62
CA VAL A 17 7.70 4.47 14.27
C VAL A 17 6.64 3.36 14.23
N LEU A 18 6.94 2.19 14.79
CA LEU A 18 5.99 1.10 14.89
C LEU A 18 4.72 1.53 15.65
N GLY A 19 4.87 2.22 16.78
CA GLY A 19 3.75 2.77 17.54
C GLY A 19 2.93 3.76 16.73
N LEU A 20 3.58 4.72 16.07
CA LEU A 20 2.90 5.75 15.26
C LEU A 20 2.14 5.18 14.06
N VAL A 21 2.65 4.12 13.43
CA VAL A 21 1.97 3.45 12.32
C VAL A 21 0.88 2.50 12.81
N SER A 22 1.13 1.74 13.87
CA SER A 22 0.19 0.73 14.37
C SER A 22 -1.02 1.35 15.07
N LEU A 23 -0.85 2.47 15.79
CA LEU A 23 -1.93 3.11 16.53
C LEU A 23 -3.17 3.41 15.66
N PRO A 24 -3.07 4.16 14.54
CA PRO A 24 -4.24 4.41 13.69
C PRO A 24 -4.80 3.13 13.07
N VAL A 25 -3.95 2.14 12.72
CA VAL A 25 -4.41 0.86 12.19
C VAL A 25 -5.23 0.08 13.23
N VAL A 26 -4.78 0.06 14.48
CA VAL A 26 -5.53 -0.56 15.59
C VAL A 26 -6.87 0.13 15.77
N PHE A 27 -6.92 1.47 15.77
CA PHE A 27 -8.19 2.21 15.85
C PHE A 27 -9.11 1.95 14.64
N LEU A 28 -8.56 1.81 13.43
CA LEU A 28 -9.33 1.44 12.24
C LEU A 28 -9.93 0.03 12.36
N ILE A 29 -9.15 -0.94 12.86
CA ILE A 29 -9.63 -2.30 13.10
C ILE A 29 -10.70 -2.28 14.19
N LEU A 30 -10.47 -1.66 15.34
CA LEU A 30 -11.48 -1.58 16.40
C LEU A 30 -12.75 -0.86 15.93
N GLY A 31 -12.60 0.20 15.14
CA GLY A 31 -13.70 0.95 14.55
C GLY A 31 -14.50 0.14 13.54
N SER A 32 -13.89 -0.76 12.77
CA SER A 32 -14.62 -1.59 11.81
C SER A 32 -15.62 -2.55 12.48
N PHE A 33 -15.32 -3.00 13.71
CA PHE A 33 -16.24 -3.81 14.52
C PHE A 33 -17.26 -2.98 15.32
N SER A 34 -17.00 -1.69 15.54
CA SER A 34 -17.88 -0.88 16.38
C SER A 34 -19.14 -0.45 15.63
N ALA A 35 -20.31 -0.65 16.25
CA ALA A 35 -21.58 -0.09 15.76
C ALA A 35 -21.83 1.35 16.24
N ALA A 36 -20.86 1.97 16.95
CA ALA A 36 -20.95 3.33 17.42
C ALA A 36 -21.00 4.32 16.25
N ARG A 37 -21.90 5.32 16.34
CA ARG A 37 -22.12 6.30 15.26
C ARG A 37 -21.32 7.58 15.41
N LEU A 38 -20.78 7.85 16.60
CA LEU A 38 -20.09 9.09 16.94
C LEU A 38 -18.61 8.82 17.24
N PRO A 39 -17.68 9.63 16.69
CA PRO A 39 -16.26 9.54 17.07
C PRO A 39 -16.10 9.83 18.57
N GLY A 40 -15.77 8.81 19.36
CA GLY A 40 -15.55 8.91 20.81
C GLY A 40 -16.49 8.07 21.68
N ASP A 41 -17.59 7.55 21.13
CA ASP A 41 -18.51 6.65 21.84
C ASP A 41 -18.05 5.19 21.73
N PHE A 42 -16.76 4.95 22.03
CA PHE A 42 -16.18 3.62 21.97
C PHE A 42 -16.67 2.80 23.17
N SER A 43 -17.48 1.79 22.90
CA SER A 43 -17.89 0.78 23.87
C SER A 43 -17.59 -0.61 23.34
N LEU A 44 -17.08 -1.49 24.21
CA LEU A 44 -16.90 -2.90 23.89
C LEU A 44 -18.25 -3.61 23.72
N ASP A 45 -19.33 -3.09 24.33
CA ASP A 45 -20.67 -3.68 24.28
C ASP A 45 -21.32 -3.51 22.89
N THR A 46 -20.84 -2.56 22.08
CA THR A 46 -21.35 -2.29 20.73
C THR A 46 -20.47 -2.89 19.63
N MET A 47 -19.58 -3.83 19.97
CA MET A 47 -18.76 -4.55 19.00
C MET A 47 -19.54 -5.68 18.32
N GLY A 48 -19.38 -5.81 17.00
CA GLY A 48 -19.97 -6.87 16.22
C GLY A 48 -19.56 -6.84 14.75
N TRP A 49 -20.29 -7.59 13.93
CA TRP A 49 -19.97 -7.78 12.51
C TRP A 49 -20.89 -6.98 11.58
N VAL A 50 -21.73 -6.09 12.13
CA VAL A 50 -22.78 -5.41 11.38
C VAL A 50 -22.22 -4.63 10.19
N ASN A 51 -21.13 -3.88 10.37
CA ASN A 51 -20.51 -3.11 9.30
C ASN A 51 -20.00 -4.02 8.17
N TYR A 52 -19.40 -5.17 8.51
CA TYR A 52 -18.94 -6.13 7.51
C TYR A 52 -20.10 -6.75 6.74
N VAL A 53 -21.18 -7.15 7.42
CA VAL A 53 -22.39 -7.67 6.75
C VAL A 53 -23.02 -6.61 5.86
N THR A 54 -23.08 -5.35 6.31
CA THR A 54 -23.60 -4.23 5.52
C THR A 54 -22.76 -4.00 4.26
N VAL A 55 -21.43 -3.91 4.39
CA VAL A 55 -20.54 -3.62 3.25
C VAL A 55 -20.48 -4.80 2.27
N TYR A 56 -20.33 -6.03 2.76
CA TYR A 56 -20.26 -7.21 1.89
C TYR A 56 -21.63 -7.68 1.37
N GLY A 57 -22.72 -7.23 1.98
CA GLY A 57 -24.08 -7.44 1.48
C GLY A 57 -24.51 -6.42 0.42
N ASP A 58 -23.80 -5.29 0.29
CA ASP A 58 -24.08 -4.24 -0.69
C ASP A 58 -23.57 -4.65 -2.08
N PRO A 59 -24.45 -4.78 -3.10
CA PRO A 59 -24.04 -5.03 -4.49
C PRO A 59 -23.05 -3.98 -5.04
N GLY A 60 -23.17 -2.72 -4.59
CA GLY A 60 -22.29 -1.64 -5.03
C GLY A 60 -20.82 -1.87 -4.65
N THR A 61 -20.56 -2.57 -3.54
CA THR A 61 -19.20 -2.96 -3.13
C THR A 61 -18.53 -3.84 -4.20
N TYR A 62 -19.26 -4.78 -4.80
CA TYR A 62 -18.70 -5.68 -5.82
C TYR A 62 -18.51 -4.98 -7.16
N GLU A 63 -19.37 -4.02 -7.50
CA GLU A 63 -19.18 -3.15 -8.66
C GLU A 63 -17.89 -2.32 -8.53
N LEU A 64 -17.68 -1.70 -7.36
CA LEU A 64 -16.46 -0.95 -7.06
C LEU A 64 -15.21 -1.84 -7.10
N PHE A 65 -15.28 -3.06 -6.55
CA PHE A 65 -14.17 -4.01 -6.63
C PHE A 65 -13.84 -4.39 -8.07
N THR A 66 -14.86 -4.68 -8.88
CA THR A 66 -14.68 -5.07 -10.28
C THR A 66 -14.06 -3.93 -11.10
N ASN A 67 -14.58 -2.71 -10.95
CA ASN A 67 -14.03 -1.53 -11.62
C ASN A 67 -12.57 -1.27 -11.24
N THR A 68 -12.26 -1.36 -9.93
CA THR A 68 -10.89 -1.20 -9.44
C THR A 68 -9.98 -2.30 -9.98
N PHE A 69 -10.43 -3.56 -10.00
CA PHE A 69 -9.67 -4.69 -10.51
C PHE A 69 -9.33 -4.52 -11.99
N ILE A 70 -10.31 -4.13 -12.81
CA ILE A 70 -10.12 -3.87 -14.24
C ILE A 70 -9.12 -2.72 -14.42
N TYR A 71 -9.31 -1.62 -13.68
CA TYR A 71 -8.43 -0.45 -13.76
C TYR A 71 -6.98 -0.77 -13.38
N VAL A 72 -6.76 -1.42 -12.24
CA VAL A 72 -5.41 -1.77 -11.76
C VAL A 72 -4.76 -2.78 -12.71
N THR A 73 -5.48 -3.82 -13.12
CA THR A 73 -4.92 -4.83 -14.04
C THR A 73 -4.54 -4.19 -15.38
N GLY A 74 -5.43 -3.37 -15.96
CA GLY A 74 -5.16 -2.69 -17.22
C GLY A 74 -3.98 -1.72 -17.13
N SER A 75 -3.94 -0.88 -16.10
CA SER A 75 -2.84 0.08 -15.89
C SER A 75 -1.50 -0.61 -15.64
N VAL A 76 -1.48 -1.69 -14.85
CA VAL A 76 -0.27 -2.48 -14.58
C VAL A 76 0.22 -3.17 -15.84
N LEU A 77 -0.65 -3.80 -16.64
CA LEU A 77 -0.25 -4.46 -17.88
C LEU A 77 0.37 -3.48 -18.88
N ILE A 78 -0.25 -2.32 -19.06
CA ILE A 78 0.28 -1.26 -19.93
C ILE A 78 1.59 -0.70 -19.37
N GLY A 79 1.65 -0.42 -18.07
CA GLY A 79 2.85 0.10 -17.41
C GLY A 79 4.04 -0.85 -17.50
N ILE A 80 3.82 -2.13 -17.18
CA ILE A 80 4.87 -3.16 -17.23
C ILE A 80 5.31 -3.41 -18.67
N SER A 81 4.38 -3.57 -19.62
CA SER A 81 4.76 -3.80 -21.02
C SER A 81 5.63 -2.66 -21.57
N MET A 82 5.27 -1.41 -21.26
CA MET A 82 6.07 -0.24 -21.63
C MET A 82 7.43 -0.24 -20.92
N ALA A 83 7.47 -0.48 -19.61
CA ALA A 83 8.71 -0.52 -18.83
C ALA A 83 9.66 -1.62 -19.35
N VAL A 84 9.13 -2.81 -19.65
CA VAL A 84 9.90 -3.93 -20.21
C VAL A 84 10.40 -3.63 -21.61
N ALA A 85 9.57 -3.05 -22.48
CA ALA A 85 9.97 -2.67 -23.83
C ALA A 85 11.10 -1.64 -23.80
N LEU A 86 10.97 -0.59 -22.98
CA LEU A 86 12.01 0.42 -22.81
C LEU A 86 13.29 -0.16 -22.22
N ALA A 87 13.19 -0.99 -21.18
CA ALA A 87 14.34 -1.66 -20.58
C ALA A 87 15.06 -2.56 -21.60
N TRP A 88 14.33 -3.32 -22.41
CA TRP A 88 14.90 -4.17 -23.45
C TRP A 88 15.59 -3.36 -24.54
N LEU A 89 14.95 -2.29 -25.03
CA LEU A 89 15.54 -1.41 -26.06
C LEU A 89 16.85 -0.80 -25.57
N VAL A 90 16.87 -0.28 -24.35
CA VAL A 90 18.07 0.38 -23.83
C VAL A 90 19.23 -0.59 -23.59
N GLU A 91 18.93 -1.81 -23.13
CA GLU A 91 19.96 -2.80 -22.77
C GLU A 91 20.44 -3.65 -23.95
N ARG A 92 19.55 -3.94 -24.92
CA ARG A 92 19.83 -4.89 -26.02
C ARG A 92 20.00 -4.24 -27.39
N THR A 93 19.78 -2.93 -27.52
CA THR A 93 19.92 -2.22 -28.80
C THR A 93 20.77 -0.96 -28.66
N ASP A 94 21.42 -0.54 -29.74
CA ASP A 94 22.16 0.73 -29.81
C ASP A 94 21.22 1.93 -29.97
N MET A 95 20.22 2.03 -29.10
CA MET A 95 19.20 3.07 -29.18
C MET A 95 19.79 4.46 -28.90
N PRO A 96 19.68 5.43 -29.83
CA PRO A 96 20.08 6.80 -29.56
C PRO A 96 19.23 7.37 -28.41
N ALA A 97 19.78 8.31 -27.63
CA ALA A 97 19.08 8.98 -26.53
C ALA A 97 18.75 8.13 -25.28
N LYS A 98 19.37 6.96 -25.07
CA LYS A 98 19.21 6.13 -23.84
C LYS A 98 19.39 6.87 -22.51
N ILE A 99 20.21 7.92 -22.48
CA ILE A 99 20.46 8.73 -21.28
C ILE A 99 19.20 9.44 -20.75
N TRP A 100 18.25 9.78 -21.63
CA TRP A 100 17.00 10.44 -21.23
C TRP A 100 16.05 9.48 -20.52
N ILE A 101 16.15 8.17 -20.80
CA ILE A 101 15.39 7.12 -20.11
C ILE A 101 16.04 6.78 -18.76
N TYR A 102 17.37 6.86 -18.68
CA TYR A 102 18.13 6.68 -17.43
C TYR A 102 18.21 7.93 -16.54
N ALA A 103 17.55 9.04 -16.88
CA ALA A 103 17.65 10.30 -16.15
C ALA A 103 17.18 10.13 -14.68
N GLY A 104 18.13 9.83 -13.80
CA GLY A 104 17.90 9.46 -12.40
C GLY A 104 18.85 8.36 -11.88
N VAL A 105 19.45 7.57 -12.78
CA VAL A 105 20.48 6.59 -12.44
C VAL A 105 21.86 7.21 -12.71
N PRO A 106 22.75 7.32 -11.70
CA PRO A 106 24.12 7.75 -11.93
C PRO A 106 24.80 6.75 -12.87
N MET A 107 25.11 7.18 -14.09
CA MET A 107 25.90 6.42 -15.05
C MET A 107 27.39 6.64 -14.72
N THR A 108 27.81 6.16 -13.55
CA THR A 108 29.23 6.11 -13.12
C THR A 108 29.82 4.76 -13.37
#